data_AF-A0A935A7F8-F1
#
_entry.id   AF-A0A935A7F8-F1
#
_cell.length_a   1.000
_cell.length_b   1.000
_cell.length_c   1.000
_cell.angle_alpha   90.00
_cell.angle_beta   90.00
_cell.angle_gamma   90.00
#
_symmetry.space_group_name_H-M   'P 1'
#
loop_
_entity.id
_entity.type
_entity.pdbx_description
1 polymer ?
#
loop_
_entity_poly.entity_id
_entity_poly.type
_entity_poly.pdbx_seq_one_letter_code
_entity_poly.pdbx_strand_id
1 'polypeptide(L)'
;MKKFSIVFLALIALLAFTVSPVLAASGILILREARNDPSGGVIFVFEYTGDFSEADFKGGSAMLNGQYYPLDCNIVEGEGLVQCTASRALAGGLVQVFLAGSIFWDKVPEGGRGGYCYDVYDFPAEGQPAAWTFQGEHCQDEPASQGDMINFYSPFWESYYDYYFEANGLEWLYGDPSTNPGEGYYYEGSES
;
A
#
# COMPACT_ATOMS: atom_id res chain seq x y z
N MET A 1 65.15 26.30 1.64
CA MET A 1 63.82 26.66 2.17
C MET A 1 62.68 26.55 1.14
N LYS A 2 62.89 26.81 -0.16
CA LYS A 2 61.84 26.73 -1.21
C LYS A 2 61.13 25.36 -1.38
N LYS A 3 61.78 24.24 -1.02
CA LYS A 3 61.20 22.89 -1.16
C LYS A 3 60.13 22.57 -0.10
N PHE A 4 60.21 23.17 1.10
CA PHE A 4 59.22 22.96 2.15
C PHE A 4 57.90 23.67 1.84
N SER A 5 57.95 24.84 1.19
CA SER A 5 56.74 25.58 0.80
C SER A 5 55.90 24.85 -0.24
N ILE A 6 56.52 24.11 -1.17
CA ILE A 6 55.80 23.36 -2.21
C ILE A 6 55.08 22.14 -1.62
N VAL A 7 55.71 21.44 -0.68
CA VAL A 7 55.10 20.29 0.00
C VAL A 7 53.92 20.74 0.87
N PHE A 8 54.05 21.88 1.55
CA PHE A 8 52.97 22.42 2.39
C PHE A 8 51.78 22.90 1.54
N LEU A 9 52.02 23.52 0.39
CA LEU A 9 50.96 23.96 -0.53
C LEU A 9 50.22 22.77 -1.16
N ALA A 10 50.95 21.71 -1.53
CA ALA A 10 50.35 20.49 -2.07
C ALA A 10 49.49 19.76 -1.02
N LEU A 11 49.90 19.77 0.25
CA LEU A 11 49.15 19.17 1.34
C LEU A 11 47.84 19.94 1.61
N ILE A 12 47.87 21.27 1.64
CA ILE A 12 46.66 22.10 1.81
C ILE A 12 45.71 21.93 0.62
N ALA A 13 46.24 21.82 -0.60
CA ALA A 13 45.42 21.57 -1.79
C ALA A 13 44.71 20.21 -1.74
N LEU A 14 45.35 19.16 -1.19
CA LEU A 14 44.70 17.85 -1.00
C LEU A 14 43.65 17.88 0.12
N LEU A 15 43.89 18.60 1.23
CA LEU A 15 42.91 18.73 2.31
C LEU A 15 41.66 19.54 1.91
N ALA A 16 41.76 20.40 0.90
CA ALA A 16 40.60 21.14 0.38
C ALA A 16 39.59 20.26 -0.38
N PHE A 17 39.98 19.04 -0.80
CA PHE A 17 39.12 18.12 -1.54
C PHE A 17 38.42 17.05 -0.67
N THR A 18 38.60 17.04 0.66
CA THR A 18 38.12 15.93 1.51
C THR A 18 36.86 16.22 2.32
N VAL A 19 36.15 17.32 2.09
CA VAL A 19 34.89 17.61 2.77
C VAL A 19 33.79 17.97 1.78
N SER A 20 33.30 16.95 1.06
CA SER A 20 31.91 17.00 0.62
C SER A 20 31.05 16.90 1.89
N PRO A 21 30.27 17.93 2.26
CA PRO A 21 29.29 17.75 3.33
C PRO A 21 28.32 16.68 2.86
N VAL A 22 28.34 15.52 3.52
CA VAL A 22 27.20 14.62 3.48
C VAL A 22 26.12 15.37 4.24
N LEU A 23 25.26 16.07 3.51
CA LEU A 23 24.03 16.60 4.06
C LEU A 23 23.21 15.39 4.52
N ALA A 24 23.34 15.06 5.80
CA ALA A 24 22.35 14.24 6.46
C ALA A 24 21.04 15.00 6.32
N ALA A 25 20.10 14.47 5.53
CA ALA A 25 18.74 14.99 5.48
C ALA A 25 18.27 15.15 6.93
N SER A 26 17.88 16.36 7.33
CA SER A 26 17.52 16.71 8.71
C SER A 26 16.19 16.09 9.16
N GLY A 27 15.68 15.13 8.39
CA GLY A 27 14.37 14.56 8.55
C GLY A 27 14.38 13.04 8.65
N ILE A 28 13.28 12.51 9.18
CA ILE A 28 13.04 11.08 9.37
C ILE A 28 12.07 10.62 8.29
N LEU A 29 12.37 9.53 7.59
CA LEU A 29 11.41 8.77 6.78
C LEU A 29 11.01 7.47 7.48
N ILE A 30 9.73 7.16 7.41
CA ILE A 30 9.15 5.90 7.89
C ILE A 30 8.34 5.30 6.75
N LEU A 31 8.66 4.07 6.35
CA LEU A 31 7.80 3.30 5.46
C LEU A 31 6.53 2.90 6.23
N ARG A 32 5.38 3.40 5.77
CA ARG A 32 4.07 3.11 6.39
C ARG A 32 3.37 1.95 5.71
N GLU A 33 3.51 1.85 4.39
CA GLU A 33 2.72 0.91 3.60
C GLU A 33 3.46 0.53 2.32
N ALA A 34 3.40 -0.75 1.95
CA ALA A 34 3.64 -1.25 0.61
C ALA A 34 2.37 -1.95 0.10
N ARG A 35 1.84 -1.49 -1.03
CA ARG A 35 0.66 -2.08 -1.70
C ARG A 35 0.94 -2.28 -3.18
N ASN A 36 0.18 -3.14 -3.83
CA ASN A 36 0.26 -3.37 -5.27
C ASN A 36 -1.05 -3.00 -5.96
N ASP A 37 -1.11 -1.87 -6.65
CA ASP A 37 -2.36 -1.46 -7.32
C ASP A 37 -2.67 -2.40 -8.51
N PRO A 38 -3.84 -3.06 -8.55
CA PRO A 38 -4.22 -3.96 -9.64
C PRO A 38 -4.24 -3.32 -11.02
N SER A 39 -4.48 -2.01 -11.09
CA SER A 39 -4.54 -1.22 -12.32
C SER A 39 -3.27 -0.43 -12.62
N GLY A 40 -2.34 -0.38 -11.65
CA GLY A 40 -1.14 0.43 -11.69
C GLY A 40 0.13 -0.38 -11.41
N GLY A 41 0.90 0.10 -10.43
CA GLY A 41 2.16 -0.47 -9.99
C GLY A 41 2.21 -0.67 -8.49
N VAL A 42 3.39 -1.03 -7.99
CA VAL A 42 3.63 -1.13 -6.54
C VAL A 42 3.75 0.27 -5.97
N ILE A 43 2.99 0.58 -4.93
CA ILE A 43 2.97 1.87 -4.26
C ILE A 43 3.57 1.69 -2.87
N PHE A 44 4.56 2.51 -2.57
CA PHE A 44 5.14 2.68 -1.24
C PHE A 44 4.71 4.04 -0.69
N VAL A 45 4.14 4.05 0.51
CA VAL A 45 3.79 5.29 1.22
C VAL A 45 4.77 5.48 2.35
N PHE A 46 5.44 6.63 2.35
CA PHE A 46 6.33 7.03 3.43
C PHE A 46 5.77 8.24 4.14
N GLU A 47 5.84 8.21 5.46
CA GLU A 47 5.70 9.41 6.27
C GLU A 47 7.07 10.05 6.44
N TYR A 48 7.14 11.36 6.30
CA TYR A 48 8.35 12.12 6.55
C TYR A 48 8.12 13.26 7.55
N THR A 49 9.14 13.54 8.34
CA THR A 49 9.21 14.71 9.23
C THR A 49 10.52 15.43 9.00
N GLY A 50 10.55 16.75 9.15
CA GLY A 50 11.72 17.58 8.84
C GLY A 50 11.67 18.19 7.44
N ASP A 51 12.78 18.79 7.03
CA ASP A 51 12.86 19.58 5.80
C ASP A 51 13.24 18.71 4.60
N PHE A 52 12.25 18.06 3.98
CA PHE A 52 12.40 17.41 2.68
C PHE A 52 11.84 18.28 1.56
N SER A 53 12.55 18.33 0.45
CA SER A 53 12.13 18.92 -0.81
C SER A 53 11.79 17.84 -1.83
N GLU A 54 11.06 18.20 -2.89
CA GLU A 54 10.81 17.28 -4.01
C GLU A 54 12.09 16.67 -4.60
N ALA A 55 13.21 17.42 -4.56
CA ALA A 55 14.48 16.94 -5.08
C ALA A 55 15.05 15.76 -4.28
N ASP A 56 14.76 15.68 -2.99
CA ASP A 56 15.26 14.62 -2.10
C ASP A 56 14.62 13.25 -2.41
N PHE A 57 13.45 13.26 -3.03
CA PHE A 57 12.73 12.04 -3.43
C PHE A 57 13.03 11.62 -4.87
N LYS A 58 13.84 12.38 -5.62
CA LYS A 58 14.25 12.00 -6.98
C LYS A 58 15.34 10.94 -6.96
N GLY A 59 15.26 9.99 -7.90
CA GLY A 59 16.26 8.93 -8.05
C GLY A 59 16.14 7.78 -7.05
N GLY A 60 15.03 7.68 -6.33
CA GLY A 60 14.71 6.51 -5.52
C GLY A 60 14.60 5.24 -6.37
N SER A 61 14.84 4.09 -5.75
CA SER A 61 14.71 2.78 -6.42
C SER A 61 14.29 1.69 -5.45
N ALA A 62 13.62 0.67 -5.96
CA ALA A 62 13.39 -0.59 -5.27
C ALA A 62 14.21 -1.71 -5.92
N MET A 63 14.78 -2.61 -5.12
CA MET A 63 15.59 -3.72 -5.59
C MET A 63 14.92 -5.05 -5.22
N LEU A 64 14.83 -5.93 -6.21
CA LEU A 64 14.39 -7.32 -6.05
C LEU A 64 15.40 -8.22 -6.76
N ASN A 65 15.95 -9.20 -6.04
CA ASN A 65 16.90 -10.17 -6.59
C ASN A 65 18.10 -9.55 -7.36
N GLY A 66 18.58 -8.40 -6.90
CA GLY A 66 19.71 -7.68 -7.51
C GLY A 66 19.35 -6.81 -8.73
N GLN A 67 18.09 -6.80 -9.16
CA GLN A 67 17.59 -5.89 -10.18
C GLN A 67 16.98 -4.65 -9.54
N TYR A 68 17.32 -3.47 -10.06
CA TYR A 68 16.81 -2.18 -9.61
C TYR A 68 15.65 -1.69 -10.48
N TYR A 69 14.63 -1.16 -9.83
CA TYR A 69 13.42 -0.59 -10.43
C TYR A 69 13.29 0.86 -9.94
N PRO A 70 13.17 1.85 -10.83
CA PRO A 70 13.06 3.24 -10.42
C PRO A 70 11.74 3.50 -9.69
N LEU A 71 11.78 4.43 -8.73
CA LEU A 71 10.59 4.99 -8.07
C LEU A 71 10.19 6.31 -8.73
N ASP A 72 8.90 6.50 -8.91
CA ASP A 72 8.29 7.78 -9.24
C ASP A 72 7.51 8.31 -8.04
N CYS A 73 7.99 9.37 -7.41
CA CYS A 73 7.52 9.85 -6.12
C CYS A 73 6.80 11.19 -6.23
N ASN A 74 5.63 11.27 -5.60
CA ASN A 74 4.85 12.50 -5.47
C ASN A 74 4.63 12.81 -3.99
N ILE A 75 4.94 14.04 -3.58
CA ILE A 75 4.63 14.53 -2.24
C ILE A 75 3.14 14.81 -2.17
N VAL A 76 2.48 14.30 -1.14
CA VAL A 76 1.08 14.65 -0.83
C VAL A 76 1.12 15.89 0.05
N GLU A 77 0.87 17.05 -0.55
CA GLU A 77 0.99 18.35 0.11
C GLU A 77 0.12 18.43 1.37
N GLY A 78 0.70 18.89 2.48
CA GLY A 78 -0.02 19.12 3.74
C GLY A 78 -0.16 17.88 4.64
N GLU A 79 0.19 16.68 4.18
CA GLU A 79 0.03 15.44 4.95
C GLU A 79 1.36 14.90 5.52
N GLY A 80 2.51 15.43 5.09
CA GLY A 80 3.81 14.87 5.46
C GLY A 80 4.03 13.46 4.90
N LEU A 81 3.34 13.14 3.79
CA LEU A 81 3.42 11.85 3.12
C LEU A 81 4.06 12.01 1.74
N VAL A 82 4.83 11.01 1.34
CA VAL A 82 5.30 10.84 -0.03
C VAL A 82 4.86 9.48 -0.52
N GLN A 83 4.23 9.47 -1.69
CA GLN A 83 3.78 8.26 -2.36
C GLN A 83 4.70 7.98 -3.53
N CYS A 84 5.36 6.83 -3.52
CA CYS A 84 6.28 6.40 -4.57
C CYS A 84 5.73 5.18 -5.30
N THR A 85 5.61 5.26 -6.62
CA THR A 85 5.15 4.17 -7.48
C THR A 85 6.34 3.49 -8.14
N ALA A 86 6.28 2.17 -8.27
CA ALA A 86 7.31 1.32 -8.84
C ALA A 86 6.68 0.27 -9.77
N SER A 87 7.52 -0.47 -10.48
CA SER A 87 7.07 -1.55 -11.36
C SER A 87 6.29 -2.62 -10.60
N ARG A 88 5.20 -3.11 -11.22
CA ARG A 88 4.44 -4.28 -10.75
C ARG A 88 5.27 -5.57 -10.67
N ALA A 89 6.41 -5.63 -11.36
CA ALA A 89 7.34 -6.76 -11.27
C ALA A 89 7.88 -7.00 -9.85
N LEU A 90 7.74 -6.03 -8.95
CA LEU A 90 8.13 -6.15 -7.55
C LEU A 90 7.10 -6.88 -6.67
N ALA A 91 5.88 -7.10 -7.18
CA ALA A 91 4.79 -7.71 -6.44
C ALA A 91 5.17 -9.12 -5.93
N GLY A 92 4.82 -9.42 -4.67
CA GLY A 92 5.19 -10.66 -3.98
C GLY A 92 6.63 -10.76 -3.49
N GLY A 93 7.49 -9.84 -3.94
CA GLY A 93 8.90 -9.83 -3.61
C GLY A 93 9.19 -9.31 -2.21
N LEU A 94 10.23 -9.86 -1.58
CA LEU A 94 10.95 -9.19 -0.50
C LEU A 94 11.89 -8.16 -1.13
N VAL A 95 11.61 -6.89 -0.94
CA VAL A 95 12.29 -5.79 -1.63
C VAL A 95 13.13 -4.95 -0.68
N GLN A 96 14.16 -4.32 -1.25
CA GLN A 96 14.91 -3.23 -0.62
C GLN A 96 14.51 -1.92 -1.30
N VAL A 97 14.02 -0.95 -0.55
CA VAL A 97 13.65 0.36 -1.09
C VAL A 97 14.68 1.39 -0.66
N PHE A 98 15.28 2.08 -1.63
CA PHE A 98 16.28 3.12 -1.46
C PHE A 98 15.63 4.48 -1.78
N LEU A 99 15.54 5.36 -0.79
CA LEU A 99 14.92 6.68 -0.96
C LEU A 99 15.54 7.70 -0.01
N ALA A 100 15.88 8.89 -0.52
CA ALA A 100 16.46 10.00 0.26
C ALA A 100 17.63 9.58 1.17
N GLY A 101 18.52 8.70 0.68
CA GLY A 101 19.67 8.18 1.44
C GLY A 101 19.34 7.11 2.49
N SER A 102 18.07 6.73 2.64
CA SER A 102 17.60 5.68 3.55
C SER A 102 17.32 4.37 2.82
N ILE A 103 17.33 3.27 3.57
CA ILE A 103 17.05 1.91 3.08
C ILE A 103 15.94 1.29 3.92
N PHE A 104 14.92 0.77 3.26
CA PHE A 104 13.79 0.09 3.86
C PHE A 104 13.67 -1.32 3.32
N TRP A 105 13.15 -2.23 4.14
CA TRP A 105 12.92 -3.62 3.77
C TRP A 105 11.46 -3.93 3.99
N ASP A 106 10.80 -4.47 2.98
CA ASP A 106 9.40 -4.88 3.10
C ASP A 106 9.06 -6.03 2.15
N LYS A 107 7.97 -6.73 2.44
CA LYS A 107 7.37 -7.69 1.51
C LYS A 107 6.26 -6.98 0.74
N VAL A 108 6.44 -6.84 -0.56
CA VAL A 108 5.38 -6.31 -1.41
C VAL A 108 4.28 -7.36 -1.56
N PRO A 109 3.01 -7.01 -1.34
CA PRO A 109 1.90 -7.90 -1.65
C PRO A 109 1.83 -8.29 -3.14
N GLU A 110 1.45 -9.54 -3.46
CA GLU A 110 1.34 -10.03 -4.86
C GLU A 110 0.23 -9.33 -5.65
N GLY A 111 -0.83 -8.92 -4.98
CA GLY A 111 -1.79 -7.88 -5.39
C GLY A 111 -2.02 -6.97 -4.18
N GLY A 112 -2.63 -5.80 -4.35
CA GLY A 112 -2.92 -4.85 -3.26
C GLY A 112 -3.80 -5.51 -2.24
N ARG A 113 -3.18 -6.11 -1.22
CA ARG A 113 -3.78 -7.25 -0.48
C ARG A 113 -4.58 -8.19 -1.42
N GLY A 114 -4.02 -8.53 -2.56
CA GLY A 114 -4.84 -8.55 -3.77
C GLY A 114 -5.02 -9.92 -4.37
N GLY A 115 -6.06 -10.59 -3.90
CA GLY A 115 -7.14 -10.92 -4.79
C GLY A 115 -8.10 -9.73 -4.98
N TYR A 116 -9.13 -9.86 -5.81
CA TYR A 116 -10.32 -9.02 -5.77
C TYR A 116 -10.98 -9.19 -4.40
N CYS A 117 -11.10 -8.09 -3.66
CA CYS A 117 -11.70 -8.10 -2.33
C CYS A 117 -13.11 -7.50 -2.39
N TYR A 118 -14.04 -8.15 -1.69
CA TYR A 118 -15.45 -7.84 -1.68
C TYR A 118 -15.96 -7.83 -0.25
N ASP A 119 -16.81 -6.85 0.07
CA ASP A 119 -17.47 -6.79 1.35
C ASP A 119 -18.46 -7.95 1.51
N VAL A 120 -18.56 -8.49 2.72
CA VAL A 120 -19.50 -9.56 3.08
C VAL A 120 -20.58 -9.00 3.99
N TYR A 121 -21.83 -9.21 3.59
CA TYR A 121 -23.04 -8.67 4.21
C TYR A 121 -23.96 -9.78 4.70
N ASP A 122 -24.55 -9.57 5.87
CA ASP A 122 -25.51 -10.49 6.48
C ASP A 122 -26.81 -9.75 6.82
N PHE A 123 -27.92 -10.49 6.79
CA PHE A 123 -29.21 -9.94 7.20
C PHE A 123 -29.34 -10.09 8.71
N PRO A 124 -29.73 -9.03 9.44
CA PRO A 124 -29.63 -9.05 10.87
C PRO A 124 -30.73 -9.92 11.51
N ALA A 125 -30.45 -10.42 12.71
CA ALA A 125 -31.39 -11.23 13.49
C ALA A 125 -32.73 -10.51 13.74
N GLU A 126 -33.74 -11.32 14.07
CA GLU A 126 -35.05 -10.84 14.52
C GLU A 126 -34.91 -9.77 15.63
N GLY A 127 -35.43 -8.56 15.38
CA GLY A 127 -35.39 -7.43 16.31
C GLY A 127 -34.37 -6.32 16.00
N GLN A 128 -33.58 -6.44 14.95
CA GLN A 128 -32.67 -5.38 14.46
C GLN A 128 -33.30 -4.58 13.29
N PRO A 129 -32.83 -3.35 13.00
CA PRO A 129 -33.28 -2.60 11.82
C PRO A 129 -33.03 -3.40 10.54
N ALA A 130 -34.01 -3.39 9.63
CA ALA A 130 -33.98 -4.19 8.39
C ALA A 130 -32.97 -3.64 7.37
N ALA A 131 -31.67 -3.85 7.61
CA ALA A 131 -30.59 -3.42 6.74
C ALA A 131 -29.45 -4.45 6.73
N TRP A 132 -28.84 -4.63 5.56
CA TRP A 132 -27.64 -5.46 5.42
C TRP A 132 -26.51 -4.93 6.30
N THR A 133 -25.93 -5.84 7.08
CA THR A 133 -24.88 -5.50 8.05
C THR A 133 -23.55 -6.07 7.60
N PHE A 134 -22.55 -5.21 7.51
CA PHE A 134 -21.18 -5.58 7.18
C PHE A 134 -20.60 -6.56 8.21
N GLN A 135 -20.05 -7.68 7.74
CA GLN A 135 -19.42 -8.73 8.57
C GLN A 135 -17.90 -8.77 8.43
N GLY A 136 -17.36 -8.31 7.30
CA GLY A 136 -15.95 -8.38 6.98
C GLY A 136 -15.70 -8.37 5.47
N GLU A 137 -14.46 -8.67 5.08
CA GLU A 137 -14.00 -8.64 3.69
C GLU A 137 -13.51 -10.04 3.27
N HIS A 138 -13.86 -10.45 2.05
CA HIS A 138 -13.35 -11.66 1.41
C HIS A 138 -12.53 -11.31 0.17
N CYS A 139 -11.32 -11.87 0.05
CA CYS A 139 -10.42 -11.64 -1.08
C CYS A 139 -10.13 -12.92 -1.86
N GLN A 140 -10.13 -12.84 -3.19
CA GLN A 140 -9.99 -13.98 -4.11
C GLN A 140 -9.19 -13.64 -5.38
N ASP A 141 -8.46 -14.59 -5.97
CA ASP A 141 -7.48 -14.29 -7.03
C ASP A 141 -8.11 -13.84 -8.37
N GLU A 142 -9.36 -14.22 -8.64
CA GLU A 142 -10.11 -13.86 -9.85
C GLU A 142 -11.33 -12.99 -9.48
N PRO A 143 -11.80 -12.09 -10.37
CA PRO A 143 -12.97 -11.28 -10.07
C PRO A 143 -14.17 -12.18 -9.83
N ALA A 144 -14.96 -11.86 -8.80
CA ALA A 144 -16.21 -12.55 -8.54
C ALA A 144 -17.18 -12.28 -9.70
N SER A 145 -17.81 -13.34 -10.16
CA SER A 145 -18.91 -13.32 -11.12
C SER A 145 -20.24 -13.38 -10.38
N GLN A 146 -21.28 -12.82 -11.00
CA GLN A 146 -22.64 -12.86 -10.46
C GLN A 146 -23.03 -14.28 -10.00
N GLY A 147 -23.37 -14.43 -8.73
CA GLY A 147 -23.76 -15.70 -8.12
C GLY A 147 -22.61 -16.61 -7.67
N ASP A 148 -21.35 -16.18 -7.77
CA ASP A 148 -20.23 -16.91 -7.15
C ASP A 148 -20.46 -17.06 -5.65
N MET A 149 -20.04 -18.18 -5.07
CA MET A 149 -20.28 -18.48 -3.66
C MET A 149 -18.99 -18.58 -2.86
N ILE A 150 -19.04 -18.10 -1.61
CA ILE A 150 -17.98 -18.26 -0.63
C ILE A 150 -18.56 -18.84 0.66
N ASN A 151 -17.71 -19.55 1.41
CA ASN A 151 -18.01 -19.93 2.78
C ASN A 151 -17.28 -18.97 3.72
N PHE A 152 -18.01 -18.19 4.52
CA PHE A 152 -17.48 -17.11 5.35
C PHE A 152 -17.97 -17.23 6.79
N TYR A 153 -17.11 -16.89 7.76
CA TYR A 153 -17.45 -16.90 9.18
C TYR A 153 -18.21 -15.63 9.55
N SER A 154 -19.48 -15.76 9.98
CA SER A 154 -20.26 -14.67 10.53
C SER A 154 -19.89 -14.46 12.00
N PRO A 155 -19.23 -13.34 12.37
CA PRO A 155 -18.91 -13.06 13.77
C PRO A 155 -20.17 -12.85 14.62
N PHE A 156 -21.27 -12.45 13.99
CA PHE A 156 -22.54 -12.21 14.66
C PHE A 156 -23.23 -13.51 15.07
N TRP A 157 -23.26 -14.52 14.19
CA TRP A 157 -23.88 -15.81 14.44
C TRP A 157 -22.91 -16.87 14.98
N GLU A 158 -21.63 -16.53 15.08
CA GLU A 158 -20.52 -17.39 15.54
C GLU A 158 -20.42 -18.73 14.76
N SER A 159 -20.76 -18.69 13.46
CA SER A 159 -20.74 -19.87 12.58
C SER A 159 -20.38 -19.50 11.14
N TYR A 160 -20.01 -20.50 10.35
CA TYR A 160 -19.78 -20.36 8.92
C TYR A 160 -21.08 -20.52 8.13
N TYR A 161 -21.26 -19.67 7.13
CA TYR A 161 -22.41 -19.69 6.22
C TYR A 161 -21.94 -19.49 4.78
N ASP A 162 -22.81 -19.86 3.84
CA ASP A 162 -22.59 -19.62 2.44
C ASP A 162 -23.16 -18.25 2.04
N TYR A 163 -22.36 -17.50 1.28
CA TYR A 163 -22.70 -16.18 0.76
C TYR A 163 -22.53 -16.17 -0.75
N TYR A 164 -23.36 -15.42 -1.46
CA TYR A 164 -23.32 -15.28 -2.93
C TYR A 164 -22.98 -13.86 -3.37
N PHE A 165 -22.28 -13.74 -4.48
CA PHE A 165 -21.82 -12.46 -5.02
C PHE A 165 -22.90 -11.75 -5.85
N GLU A 166 -23.07 -10.46 -5.60
CA GLU A 166 -23.96 -9.56 -6.33
C GLU A 166 -23.18 -8.34 -6.84
N ALA A 167 -22.98 -8.25 -8.15
CA ALA A 167 -22.16 -7.19 -8.75
C ALA A 167 -22.76 -5.78 -8.62
N ASN A 168 -24.08 -5.69 -8.38
CA ASN A 168 -24.80 -4.43 -8.19
C ASN A 168 -25.47 -4.34 -6.81
N GLY A 169 -25.15 -5.29 -5.92
CA GLY A 169 -25.86 -5.51 -4.68
C GLY A 169 -27.32 -5.94 -4.84
N LEU A 170 -28.03 -6.04 -3.73
CA LEU A 170 -29.41 -6.54 -3.70
C LEU A 170 -30.47 -5.46 -3.88
N GLU A 171 -31.63 -5.87 -4.40
CA GLU A 171 -32.78 -4.98 -4.55
C GLU A 171 -33.17 -4.32 -3.21
N TRP A 172 -33.64 -3.09 -3.31
CA TRP A 172 -34.06 -2.27 -2.17
C TRP A 172 -35.08 -3.00 -1.30
N LEU A 173 -34.70 -3.28 -0.05
CA LEU A 173 -35.66 -3.80 0.90
C LEU A 173 -36.66 -2.69 1.23
N TYR A 174 -37.94 -3.01 1.08
CA TYR A 174 -39.06 -2.09 1.31
C TYR A 174 -39.00 -0.78 0.51
N GLY A 175 -38.27 -0.76 -0.61
CA GLY A 175 -38.11 0.42 -1.45
C GLY A 175 -37.22 1.52 -0.86
N ASP A 176 -36.38 1.20 0.13
CA ASP A 176 -35.42 2.14 0.72
C ASP A 176 -34.04 2.09 0.03
N PRO A 177 -33.62 3.18 -0.64
CA PRO A 177 -32.33 3.29 -1.32
C PRO A 177 -31.09 3.19 -0.41
N SER A 178 -31.25 3.21 0.90
CA SER A 178 -30.14 3.08 1.85
C SER A 178 -29.87 1.62 2.23
N THR A 179 -30.72 0.69 1.79
CA THR A 179 -30.61 -0.72 2.15
C THR A 179 -29.78 -1.55 1.20
N ASN A 180 -29.38 -1.04 0.03
CA ASN A 180 -28.43 -1.75 -0.84
C ASN A 180 -27.01 -1.21 -0.60
N PRO A 181 -26.12 -1.99 0.03
CA PRO A 181 -24.76 -1.55 0.29
C PRO A 181 -23.84 -1.55 -0.95
N GLY A 182 -24.29 -2.07 -2.09
CA GLY A 182 -23.53 -2.09 -3.35
C GLY A 182 -22.91 -3.45 -3.66
N GLU A 183 -21.83 -3.48 -4.43
CA GLU A 183 -21.15 -4.72 -4.80
C GLU A 183 -20.67 -5.50 -3.56
N GLY A 184 -20.92 -6.82 -3.52
CA GLY A 184 -20.47 -7.65 -2.40
C GLY A 184 -21.05 -9.05 -2.34
N TYR A 185 -20.69 -9.78 -1.28
CA TYR A 185 -21.21 -11.10 -0.92
C TYR A 185 -22.36 -10.98 0.08
N TYR A 186 -23.43 -11.72 -0.13
CA TYR A 186 -24.66 -11.65 0.66
C TYR A 186 -25.08 -13.02 1.19
N TYR A 187 -25.58 -13.04 2.42
CA TYR A 187 -26.06 -14.28 3.03
C TYR A 187 -27.25 -14.87 2.26
N GLU A 188 -27.13 -16.12 1.80
CA GLU A 188 -28.24 -16.90 1.27
C GLU A 188 -28.90 -17.63 2.44
N GLY A 189 -30.04 -17.12 2.91
CA GLY A 189 -30.77 -17.66 4.07
C GLY A 189 -31.36 -19.05 3.88
N SER A 190 -30.52 -20.06 3.65
CA SER A 190 -30.92 -21.46 3.67
C SER A 190 -30.49 -22.12 4.98
N GLU A 191 -31.47 -22.27 5.87
CA GLU A 191 -31.40 -23.31 6.89
C GLU A 191 -31.37 -24.67 6.16
N SER A 192 -30.30 -25.43 6.34
CA SER A 192 -30.28 -26.86 5.99
C SER A 192 -30.90 -27.70 7.10
#